data_AF-A0A967N1I6-F1
#
_entry.id   AF-A0A967N1I6-F1
#
_cell.length_a   1.000
_cell.length_b   1.000
_cell.length_c   1.000
_cell.angle_alpha   90.00
_cell.angle_beta   90.00
_cell.angle_gamma   90.00
#
_symmetry.space_group_name_H-M   'P 1'
#
loop_
_entity.id
_entity.type
_entity.pdbx_description
1 polymer ?
#
loop_
_entity_poly.entity_id
_entity_poly.type
_entity_poly.pdbx_seq_one_letter_code
_entity_poly.pdbx_strand_id
1 'polypeptide(L)'
;MFRISKSGYTESNNNKNFYFLGEIGYMWNLDANKAIGGTLYYGFDDDGSELAIKPRYRHWLNSSIHLDASIGVIFWNFSDMNKTPGFIAQFNLGYGDYFSVFTQFNLKNYKDNFYIDSQHIQDADESERVWYAGLKLGSYPGSAAIVIAPLTIFVWYLVAFSD
;
A
#
# COMPACT_ATOMS: atom_id res chain seq x y z
N MET A 1 -1.33 11.09 2.87
CA MET A 1 -2.51 10.19 2.95
C MET A 1 -2.13 9.03 3.85
N PHE A 2 -2.93 8.75 4.87
CA PHE A 2 -2.67 7.72 5.88
C PHE A 2 -3.77 6.64 5.83
N ARG A 3 -3.40 5.38 6.10
CA ARG A 3 -4.26 4.21 5.94
C ARG A 3 -4.12 3.25 7.11
N ILE A 4 -5.25 2.72 7.57
CA ILE A 4 -5.30 1.57 8.49
C ILE A 4 -5.99 0.43 7.74
N SER A 5 -5.36 -0.75 7.71
CA SER A 5 -5.89 -1.91 6.98
C SER A 5 -5.66 -3.21 7.73
N LYS A 6 -6.62 -4.11 7.68
CA LYS A 6 -6.46 -5.49 8.14
C LYS A 6 -6.16 -6.37 6.92
N SER A 7 -5.11 -7.17 6.99
CA SER A 7 -4.79 -8.17 5.96
C SER A 7 -5.66 -9.41 6.15
N GLY A 8 -6.24 -9.93 5.07
CA GLY A 8 -6.84 -11.25 5.03
C GLY A 8 -5.85 -12.26 4.47
N TYR A 9 -4.89 -12.71 5.28
CA TYR A 9 -4.01 -13.82 4.88
C TYR A 9 -4.81 -15.11 4.81
N THR A 10 -4.74 -15.81 3.69
CA THR A 10 -5.08 -17.24 3.63
C THR A 10 -3.75 -17.97 3.72
N GLU A 11 -3.47 -18.52 4.91
CA GLU A 11 -2.29 -19.34 5.25
C GLU A 11 -0.91 -18.64 5.26
N SER A 12 -0.54 -18.08 6.42
CA SER A 12 0.81 -18.30 6.99
C SER A 12 0.79 -17.92 8.48
N ASN A 13 1.22 -18.87 9.30
CA ASN A 13 1.10 -18.90 10.76
C ASN A 13 2.17 -18.05 11.46
N ASN A 14 2.47 -16.86 10.93
CA ASN A 14 3.41 -15.93 11.52
C ASN A 14 2.65 -14.68 12.01
N ASN A 15 2.76 -14.40 13.31
CA ASN A 15 2.26 -13.19 13.96
C ASN A 15 2.96 -11.94 13.37
N LYS A 16 2.50 -11.48 12.20
CA LYS A 16 2.88 -10.18 11.66
C LYS A 16 2.10 -9.12 12.41
N ASN A 17 2.79 -8.38 13.30
CA ASN A 17 2.13 -7.47 14.23
C ASN A 17 1.97 -6.05 13.68
N PHE A 18 2.69 -5.70 12.60
CA PHE A 18 2.67 -4.34 12.06
C PHE A 18 2.77 -4.29 10.53
N TYR A 19 1.88 -3.51 9.92
CA TYR A 19 1.94 -3.21 8.49
C TYR A 19 1.63 -1.72 8.28
N PHE A 20 2.61 -0.98 7.76
CA PHE A 20 2.48 0.43 7.46
C PHE A 20 2.42 0.68 5.97
N LEU A 21 1.49 1.52 5.54
CA LEU A 21 1.33 1.89 4.14
C LEU A 21 1.16 3.40 3.97
N GLY A 22 1.92 3.95 3.04
CA GLY A 22 1.89 5.34 2.64
C GLY A 22 1.65 5.49 1.15
N GLU A 23 0.87 6.50 0.78
CA GLU A 23 0.69 6.91 -0.61
C GLU A 23 0.85 8.42 -0.74
N ILE A 24 1.62 8.84 -1.73
CA ILE A 24 1.73 10.22 -2.18
C ILE A 24 1.40 10.26 -3.67
N GLY A 25 0.67 11.27 -4.12
CA GLY A 25 0.33 11.34 -5.53
C GLY A 25 -0.28 12.67 -5.93
N TYR A 26 -0.43 12.80 -7.23
CA TYR A 26 -0.94 13.99 -7.88
C TYR A 26 -2.14 13.62 -8.75
N MET A 27 -3.11 14.53 -8.86
CA MET A 27 -4.32 14.38 -9.69
C MET A 27 -4.54 15.65 -10.53
N TRP A 28 -4.88 15.46 -11.79
CA TRP A 28 -5.37 16.49 -12.71
C TRP A 28 -6.85 16.29 -12.99
N ASN A 29 -7.64 17.34 -12.88
CA ASN A 29 -9.06 17.32 -13.27
C ASN A 29 -9.16 17.33 -14.80
N LEU A 30 -9.93 16.38 -15.34
CA LEU A 30 -10.26 16.32 -16.77
C LEU A 30 -11.54 17.10 -17.06
N ASP A 31 -12.52 17.00 -16.17
CA ASP A 31 -13.79 17.75 -16.22
C ASP A 31 -14.32 17.98 -14.80
N ALA A 32 -15.56 18.45 -14.66
CA ALA A 32 -16.19 18.71 -13.36
C ALA A 32 -16.39 17.44 -12.49
N ASN A 33 -16.42 16.26 -13.12
CA ASN A 33 -16.76 14.99 -12.48
C ASN A 33 -15.67 13.91 -12.66
N LYS A 34 -14.50 14.22 -13.24
CA LYS A 34 -13.45 13.23 -13.54
C LYS A 34 -12.05 13.80 -13.34
N ALA A 35 -11.16 12.98 -12.81
CA ALA A 35 -9.75 13.29 -12.69
C ALA A 35 -8.88 12.05 -12.94
N ILE A 36 -7.68 12.28 -13.45
CA ILE A 36 -6.64 11.26 -13.63
C ILE A 36 -5.39 11.67 -12.88
N GLY A 37 -4.56 10.70 -12.51
CA GLY A 37 -3.34 11.00 -11.81
C GLY A 37 -2.46 9.79 -11.63
N GLY A 38 -1.45 9.98 -10.78
CA GLY A 38 -0.49 8.95 -10.42
C GLY A 38 -0.20 9.01 -8.94
N THR A 39 0.08 7.85 -8.36
CA THR A 39 0.52 7.72 -6.98
C THR A 39 1.80 6.91 -6.90
N LEU A 40 2.72 7.36 -6.06
CA LEU A 40 3.80 6.57 -5.52
C LEU A 40 3.32 5.95 -4.22
N TYR A 41 3.40 4.64 -4.14
CA TYR A 41 3.01 3.82 -3.00
C TYR A 41 4.26 3.27 -2.35
N TYR A 42 4.27 3.32 -1.02
CA TYR A 42 5.28 2.72 -0.18
C TYR A 42 4.61 1.84 0.88
N GLY A 43 5.06 0.60 1.00
CA GLY A 43 4.67 -0.29 2.07
C GLY A 43 5.86 -0.76 2.88
N PHE A 44 5.65 -0.96 4.17
CA PHE A 44 6.64 -1.48 5.10
C PHE A 44 5.97 -2.53 5.99
N ASP A 45 6.55 -3.72 6.02
CA ASP A 45 6.17 -4.87 6.85
C ASP A 45 7.41 -5.51 7.49
N ASP A 46 7.21 -6.51 8.34
CA ASP A 46 8.30 -7.24 9.00
C ASP A 46 9.21 -7.98 7.98
N ASP A 47 8.72 -8.25 6.77
CA ASP A 47 9.45 -8.96 5.72
C ASP A 47 10.17 -8.01 4.75
N GLY A 48 9.94 -6.70 4.83
CA GLY A 48 10.60 -5.70 4.01
C GLY A 48 9.78 -4.47 3.68
N SER A 49 10.28 -3.73 2.68
CA SER A 49 9.53 -2.61 2.11
C SER A 49 9.33 -2.75 0.63
N GLU A 50 8.20 -2.24 0.16
CA GLU A 50 7.77 -2.30 -1.23
C GLU A 50 7.50 -0.90 -1.79
N LEU A 51 7.88 -0.68 -3.05
CA LEU A 51 7.55 0.53 -3.81
C LEU A 51 6.74 0.18 -5.05
N ALA A 52 5.69 0.96 -5.30
CA ALA A 52 4.87 0.84 -6.49
C ALA A 52 4.46 2.19 -7.06
N ILE A 53 4.21 2.22 -8.36
CA ILE A 53 3.63 3.37 -9.06
C ILE A 53 2.27 2.92 -9.58
N LYS A 54 1.24 3.72 -9.31
CA LYS A 54 -0.13 3.42 -9.71
C LYS A 54 -0.74 4.60 -10.46
N PRO A 55 -1.00 4.51 -11.78
CA PRO A 55 -2.02 5.34 -12.41
C PRO A 55 -3.35 5.22 -11.67
N ARG A 56 -4.07 6.33 -11.61
CA ARG A 56 -5.27 6.51 -10.80
C ARG A 56 -6.33 7.27 -11.58
N TYR A 57 -7.57 6.84 -11.46
CA TYR A 57 -8.74 7.49 -12.06
C TYR A 57 -9.81 7.71 -10.99
N ARG A 58 -10.32 8.93 -10.90
CA ARG A 58 -11.39 9.32 -9.98
C ARG A 58 -12.60 9.83 -10.76
N HIS A 59 -13.78 9.39 -10.34
CA HIS A 59 -15.06 9.87 -10.84
C HIS A 59 -15.93 10.34 -9.67
N TRP A 60 -16.42 11.58 -9.71
CA TRP A 60 -17.38 12.10 -8.75
C TRP A 60 -18.79 11.72 -9.19
N LEU A 61 -19.50 11.00 -8.33
CA LEU A 61 -20.92 10.66 -8.52
C LEU A 61 -21.81 11.87 -8.20
N ASN A 62 -21.38 12.68 -7.24
CA ASN A 62 -21.96 13.97 -6.88
C ASN A 62 -20.90 14.83 -6.16
N SER A 63 -21.29 15.99 -5.63
CA SER A 63 -20.39 16.91 -4.92
C SER A 63 -19.71 16.30 -3.68
N SER A 64 -20.27 15.24 -3.12
CA SER A 64 -19.82 14.62 -1.87
C SER A 64 -19.32 13.19 -2.04
N ILE A 65 -19.65 12.47 -3.11
CA ILE A 65 -19.30 11.05 -3.27
C ILE A 65 -18.42 10.88 -4.50
N HIS A 66 -17.32 10.15 -4.34
CA HIS A 66 -16.44 9.79 -5.45
C HIS A 66 -16.05 8.33 -5.42
N LEU A 67 -15.87 7.76 -6.61
CA LEU A 67 -15.25 6.48 -6.85
C LEU A 67 -13.85 6.71 -7.38
N ASP A 68 -12.92 5.85 -6.98
CA ASP A 68 -11.54 5.95 -7.42
C ASP A 68 -10.93 4.57 -7.60
N ALA A 69 -10.27 4.36 -8.73
CA ALA A 69 -9.63 3.12 -9.09
C ALA A 69 -8.17 3.38 -9.46
N SER A 70 -7.28 2.51 -9.01
CA SER A 70 -5.87 2.52 -9.39
C SER A 70 -5.37 1.12 -9.66
N ILE A 71 -4.45 1.02 -10.61
CA ILE A 71 -3.71 -0.19 -10.92
C ILE A 71 -2.25 0.18 -11.05
N GLY A 72 -1.33 -0.68 -10.65
CA GLY A 72 0.08 -0.37 -10.66
C GLY A 72 0.99 -1.58 -10.59
N VAL A 73 2.27 -1.29 -10.69
CA VAL A 73 3.35 -2.29 -10.68
C VAL A 73 4.20 -2.04 -9.45
N ILE A 74 4.50 -3.10 -8.71
CA ILE A 74 5.45 -3.14 -7.61
C ILE A 74 6.81 -3.47 -8.22
N PHE A 75 7.79 -2.56 -8.09
CA PHE A 75 9.08 -2.65 -8.79
C PHE A 75 10.29 -2.72 -7.86
N TRP A 76 10.11 -2.53 -6.56
CA TRP A 76 11.21 -2.67 -5.61
C TRP A 76 10.72 -3.37 -4.35
N ASN A 77 11.44 -4.41 -3.93
CA ASN A 77 11.36 -5.00 -2.60
C ASN A 77 12.75 -4.92 -1.96
N PHE A 78 12.90 -4.18 -0.85
CA PHE A 78 14.21 -3.91 -0.25
C PHE A 78 14.84 -5.13 0.45
N SER A 79 14.06 -6.18 0.73
CA SER A 79 14.57 -7.39 1.38
C SER A 79 15.08 -8.45 0.40
N ASP A 80 14.71 -8.38 -0.89
CA ASP A 80 15.14 -9.34 -1.91
C ASP A 80 15.24 -8.67 -3.29
N MET A 81 16.47 -8.52 -3.79
CA MET A 81 16.76 -7.89 -5.07
C MET A 81 16.39 -8.76 -6.30
N ASN A 82 15.98 -10.01 -6.11
CA ASN A 82 15.70 -10.98 -7.19
C ASN A 82 14.20 -11.21 -7.49
N LYS A 83 13.30 -10.35 -6.98
CA LYS A 83 11.85 -10.51 -7.19
C LYS A 83 11.40 -9.98 -8.55
N THR A 84 10.52 -10.74 -9.21
CA THR A 84 9.78 -10.29 -10.38
C THR A 84 8.78 -9.20 -9.98
N PRO A 85 8.45 -8.26 -10.89
CA PRO A 85 7.53 -7.18 -10.56
C PRO A 85 6.14 -7.73 -10.18
N GLY A 86 5.61 -7.24 -9.07
CA GLY A 86 4.25 -7.54 -8.61
C GLY A 86 3.23 -6.56 -9.20
N PHE A 87 1.95 -6.84 -8.99
CA PHE A 87 0.84 -5.98 -9.38
C PHE A 87 0.01 -5.57 -8.17
N ILE A 88 -0.49 -4.35 -8.21
CA ILE A 88 -1.38 -3.79 -7.19
C ILE A 88 -2.60 -3.18 -7.87
N ALA A 89 -3.80 -3.52 -7.39
CA ALA A 89 -5.05 -2.91 -7.81
C ALA A 89 -5.81 -2.42 -6.58
N GLN A 90 -6.41 -1.24 -6.64
CA GLN A 90 -7.12 -0.66 -5.51
C GLN A 90 -8.37 0.09 -6.00
N PHE A 91 -9.46 -0.10 -5.26
CA PHE A 91 -10.71 0.64 -5.43
C PHE A 91 -11.03 1.38 -4.14
N ASN A 92 -11.46 2.63 -4.26
CA ASN A 92 -11.82 3.51 -3.16
C ASN A 92 -13.23 4.09 -3.41
N LEU A 93 -14.05 4.11 -2.36
CA LEU A 93 -15.30 4.86 -2.29
C LEU A 93 -15.15 5.93 -1.22
N GLY A 94 -15.15 7.20 -1.62
CA GLY A 94 -14.88 8.33 -0.75
C GLY A 94 -16.06 9.27 -0.55
N TYR A 95 -16.09 9.90 0.62
CA TYR A 95 -17.01 10.96 0.99
C TYR A 95 -16.25 12.28 1.23
N GLY A 96 -16.42 13.23 0.30
CA GLY A 96 -15.72 14.50 0.25
C GLY A 96 -14.20 14.31 0.18
N ASP A 97 -13.48 15.19 0.86
CA ASP A 97 -12.03 15.08 1.08
C ASP A 97 -11.68 14.60 2.49
N TYR A 98 -12.63 13.95 3.18
CA TYR A 98 -12.51 13.56 4.58
C TYR A 98 -12.03 12.12 4.74
N PHE A 99 -12.76 11.17 4.19
CA PHE A 99 -12.46 9.75 4.33
C PHE A 99 -12.95 8.94 3.13
N SER A 100 -12.39 7.74 2.99
CA SER A 100 -12.78 6.76 1.99
C SER A 100 -12.63 5.35 2.56
N VAL A 101 -13.51 4.46 2.13
CA VAL A 101 -13.34 3.02 2.28
C VAL A 101 -12.59 2.53 1.06
N PHE A 102 -11.63 1.63 1.24
CA PHE A 102 -10.90 1.05 0.12
C PHE A 102 -10.81 -0.47 0.23
N THR A 103 -10.65 -1.09 -0.93
CA THR A 103 -10.21 -2.47 -1.09
C THR A 103 -9.00 -2.49 -2.01
N GLN A 104 -8.02 -3.31 -1.71
CA GLN A 104 -6.78 -3.45 -2.46
C GLN A 104 -6.43 -4.92 -2.61
N PHE A 105 -5.97 -5.27 -3.80
CA PHE A 105 -5.43 -6.56 -4.16
C PHE A 105 -3.96 -6.41 -4.55
N ASN A 106 -3.10 -7.19 -3.92
CA ASN A 106 -1.70 -7.33 -4.28
C ASN A 106 -1.46 -8.74 -4.81
N LEU A 107 -0.85 -8.82 -5.99
CA LEU A 107 -0.34 -10.06 -6.58
C LEU A 107 1.19 -9.93 -6.63
N LYS A 108 1.89 -10.74 -5.84
CA LYS A 108 3.35 -10.77 -5.81
C LYS A 108 3.80 -12.13 -6.33
N ASN A 109 4.81 -12.15 -7.18
CA ASN A 109 5.44 -13.39 -7.59
C ASN A 109 6.73 -13.54 -6.77
N TYR A 110 6.86 -14.66 -6.08
CA TYR A 110 8.06 -15.05 -5.37
C TYR A 110 8.78 -16.13 -6.16
N LYS A 111 10.07 -15.90 -6.40
CA LYS A 111 10.99 -16.97 -6.79
C LYS A 111 11.71 -17.38 -5.53
N ASP A 112 11.32 -18.52 -4.96
CA ASP A 112 12.03 -19.08 -3.82
C ASP A 112 13.20 -19.91 -4.33
N ASN A 113 14.43 -19.54 -3.94
CA ASN A 113 15.62 -20.32 -4.23
C ASN A 113 15.86 -21.25 -3.04
N PHE A 114 15.17 -22.39 -3.01
CA PHE A 114 15.36 -23.36 -1.93
C PHE A 114 16.66 -24.15 -2.14
N TYR A 115 17.60 -24.06 -1.19
CA TYR A 115 18.85 -24.83 -1.21
C TYR A 115 18.69 -26.10 -0.36
N ILE A 116 18.42 -27.25 -1.01
CA ILE A 116 18.63 -28.58 -0.41
C ILE A 116 19.87 -29.18 -1.06
N ASP A 117 20.87 -29.47 -0.24
CA ASP A 117 21.96 -30.42 -0.50
C ASP A 117 22.31 -30.65 -2.00
N SER A 118 23.12 -29.73 -2.55
CA SER A 118 23.89 -29.89 -3.79
C SER A 118 23.13 -30.25 -5.09
N GLN A 119 21.80 -30.30 -5.11
CA GLN A 119 21.02 -30.57 -6.32
C GLN A 119 19.96 -29.49 -6.57
N HIS A 120 20.04 -28.91 -7.76
CA HIS A 120 19.16 -27.84 -8.23
C HIS A 120 17.78 -28.42 -8.56
N ILE A 121 16.85 -28.39 -7.60
CA ILE A 121 15.46 -28.83 -7.84
C ILE A 121 14.56 -27.61 -7.96
N GLN A 122 14.16 -27.37 -9.22
CA GLN A 122 13.03 -26.60 -9.75
C GLN A 122 12.57 -25.34 -9.00
N ASP A 123 12.70 -24.21 -9.72
CA ASP A 123 11.96 -22.96 -9.55
C ASP A 123 10.46 -23.22 -9.29
N ALA A 124 10.03 -23.16 -8.04
CA ALA A 124 8.62 -23.01 -7.72
C ALA A 124 8.28 -21.51 -7.84
N ASP A 125 7.60 -21.14 -8.92
CA ASP A 125 7.03 -19.80 -9.11
C ASP A 125 5.76 -19.73 -8.26
N GLU A 126 5.90 -19.26 -7.03
CA GLU A 126 4.78 -19.12 -6.10
C GLU A 126 4.21 -17.71 -6.17
N SER A 127 2.91 -17.60 -6.50
CA SER A 127 2.20 -16.33 -6.51
C SER A 127 1.54 -16.09 -5.15
N GLU A 128 2.00 -15.08 -4.40
CA GLU A 128 1.32 -14.60 -3.19
C GLU A 128 0.19 -13.64 -3.58
N ARG A 129 -1.00 -13.87 -3.04
CA ARG A 129 -2.21 -13.07 -3.28
C ARG A 129 -2.71 -12.53 -1.96
N VAL A 130 -2.73 -11.21 -1.83
CA VAL A 130 -3.15 -10.56 -0.59
C VAL A 130 -4.24 -9.55 -0.85
N TRP A 131 -5.30 -9.62 -0.04
CA TRP A 131 -6.39 -8.66 -0.04
C TRP A 131 -6.33 -7.79 1.22
N TYR A 132 -6.54 -6.49 1.02
CA TYR A 132 -6.65 -5.51 2.08
C TYR A 132 -7.96 -4.76 1.94
N ALA A 133 -8.60 -4.49 3.07
CA ALA A 133 -9.69 -3.53 3.14
C ALA A 133 -9.48 -2.62 4.34
N GLY A 134 -9.99 -1.38 4.26
CA GLY A 134 -9.87 -0.46 5.37
C GLY A 134 -10.36 0.94 5.07
N LEU A 135 -9.93 1.86 5.91
CA LEU A 135 -10.24 3.29 5.82
C LEU A 135 -9.00 4.08 5.44
N LYS A 136 -9.20 5.08 4.59
CA LYS A 136 -8.21 6.03 4.13
C LYS A 136 -8.71 7.43 4.46
N LEU A 137 -7.86 8.21 5.12
CA LEU A 137 -8.13 9.62 5.39
C LEU A 137 -7.82 10.46 4.14
N GLY A 138 -8.71 11.39 3.81
CA GLY A 138 -8.58 12.29 2.66
C GLY A 138 -7.50 13.36 2.87
N SER A 139 -7.37 14.27 1.91
CA SER A 139 -6.20 15.16 1.76
C SER A 139 -5.96 16.09 2.95
N TYR A 140 -7.04 16.62 3.55
CA TYR A 140 -6.96 17.53 4.69
C TYR A 140 -6.52 16.82 5.98
N PRO A 141 -7.24 15.81 6.49
CA PRO A 141 -6.79 15.08 7.68
C PRO A 141 -5.52 14.26 7.42
N GLY A 142 -5.35 13.75 6.20
CA GLY A 142 -4.23 12.90 5.81
C GLY A 142 -2.92 13.64 5.56
N SER A 143 -2.94 14.95 5.34
CA SER A 143 -1.71 15.78 5.32
C SER A 143 -1.29 16.13 6.76
N ALA A 144 -2.24 16.49 7.64
CA ALA A 144 -1.97 16.65 9.06
C ALA A 144 -1.40 15.37 9.70
N ALA A 145 -1.96 14.21 9.38
CA ALA A 145 -1.46 12.92 9.87
C ALA A 145 -0.02 12.60 9.43
N ILE A 146 0.40 13.01 8.23
CA ILE A 146 1.79 12.83 7.76
C ILE A 146 2.77 13.66 8.59
N VAL A 147 2.36 14.81 9.11
CA VAL A 147 3.24 15.65 9.95
C VAL A 147 3.22 15.16 11.39
N ILE A 148 2.02 14.85 11.91
CA ILE A 148 1.82 14.49 13.32
C ILE A 148 2.35 13.09 13.62
N ALA A 149 2.16 12.09 12.74
CA ALA A 149 2.58 10.72 13.04
C ALA A 149 4.11 10.57 13.21
N PRO A 150 4.97 11.08 12.31
CA PRO A 150 6.42 11.03 12.51
C PRO A 150 6.87 11.85 13.72
N LEU A 151 6.26 13.02 13.97
CA LEU A 151 6.56 13.83 15.14
C LEU A 151 6.22 13.10 16.44
N THR A 152 5.05 12.47 16.52
CA THR A 152 4.64 11.72 17.71
C THR A 152 5.52 10.49 17.93
N ILE A 153 5.88 9.76 16.86
CA ILE A 153 6.84 8.64 16.93
C ILE A 153 8.22 9.13 17.38
N PHE A 154 8.71 10.24 16.82
CA PHE A 154 10.00 10.83 17.17
C PHE A 154 10.05 11.33 18.62
N VAL A 155 9.01 12.03 19.07
CA VAL A 155 8.89 12.49 20.47
C VAL A 155 8.81 11.29 21.41
N TRP A 156 8.01 10.27 21.08
CA TRP A 156 7.94 9.06 21.87
C TRP A 156 9.29 8.35 21.96
N TYR A 157 10.02 8.25 20.85
CA TYR A 157 11.37 7.70 20.82
C TYR A 157 12.34 8.50 21.71
N LEU A 158 12.35 9.83 21.60
CA LEU A 158 13.19 10.68 22.45
C LEU A 158 12.89 10.49 23.95
N VAL A 159 11.62 10.38 24.32
CA VAL A 159 11.21 10.17 25.72
C VAL A 159 11.53 8.75 26.20
N ALA A 160 11.37 7.74 25.35
CA ALA A 160 11.59 6.35 25.71
C ALA A 160 13.08 5.96 25.83
N PHE A 161 13.99 6.75 25.24
CA PHE A 161 15.43 6.45 25.17
C PHE A 161 16.30 7.56 25.79
N SER A 162 15.75 8.44 26.63
CA SER A 162 16.51 9.51 27.33
C SER A 162 17.06 9.12 28.70
N ASP A 163 17.13 7.81 29.01
CA ASP A 163 17.82 7.27 30.20
C ASP A 163 19.31 6.98 29.91
#